data_AF-A0AA87PYM9-F1
#
_entry.id   AF-A0AA87PYM9-F1
#
_cell.length_a   1.000
_cell.length_b   1.000
_cell.length_c   1.000
_cell.angle_alpha   90.00
_cell.angle_beta   90.00
_cell.angle_gamma   90.00
#
_symmetry.space_group_name_H-M   'P 1'
#
loop_
_entity.id
_entity.type
_entity.pdbx_description
1 polymer ?
#
loop_
_entity_poly.entity_id
_entity_poly.type
_entity_poly.pdbx_seq_one_letter_code
_entity_poly.pdbx_strand_id
1 'polypeptide(L)'
;MELDIVALSRLQFAMTALYHFLFVPLTLGLSVLLAIMETTYVMTGRQIWRQMTKFWGTLFGINFVLGVATGIVMEFQFGMNWSYYSYYVGDIFGAPLAIEGLMAFFLEATFVGLFFFGWEKLSKVGHLVATWAVALGSNFSALWILIANGWMQNPVGSALNPQTMRMEITSFYDVVFNPVAQAKFVHTVSAGYVCASIFVLGVSAWYMLKGRHIEIAKRSMTVAASFGLASALSVVVLGDESGYLSTEHQKMKLAAIEAMWETEPAPAAFTAFGFPDQQARETHYAVHIPWAMGLIGTRSLTTEIPGINQLEKQAETRIRDGIKAYDALMKIRAAQSTAASAATQDPAAEQARSSFEDIGHELGYALLLKRYVDDPRQATEAQIAQAARDTIPHVPTLFWSFRIMVGLGMFFILLTAIFFWLSARRQLDRYPLLLRIAVFAIPLPWVAIEFGWIVAEFGRQPWVIEGVLPTAAAVSNLGAGSVLITLLGFAAIYTALIVIEMSLMVKGIRKGPEPDDEPEADLISETLIPAAE
;
A
#
# COMPACT_ATOMS: atom_id res chain seq x y z
N MET A 1 10.79 29.17 12.68
CA MET A 1 10.70 27.71 12.50
C MET A 1 11.89 27.30 11.67
N GLU A 2 12.89 26.69 12.29
CA GLU A 2 13.89 25.96 11.51
C GLU A 2 13.17 24.81 10.81
N LEU A 3 13.36 24.69 9.50
CA LEU A 3 12.77 23.63 8.71
C LEU A 3 13.45 22.31 9.08
N ASP A 4 12.76 21.44 9.81
CA ASP A 4 13.25 20.10 10.13
C ASP A 4 13.39 19.28 8.84
N ILE A 5 14.61 18.86 8.54
CA ILE A 5 14.95 18.03 7.38
C ILE A 5 14.17 16.72 7.38
N VAL A 6 13.94 16.12 8.55
CA VAL A 6 13.21 14.85 8.67
C VAL A 6 11.75 15.06 8.29
N ALA A 7 11.13 16.12 8.81
CA ALA A 7 9.76 16.46 8.46
C ALA A 7 9.60 16.78 6.96
N LEU A 8 10.54 17.52 6.36
CA LEU A 8 10.53 17.82 4.93
C LEU A 8 10.70 16.56 4.06
N SER A 9 11.65 15.68 4.40
CA SER A 9 11.88 14.43 3.67
C SER A 9 10.66 13.50 3.75
N ARG A 10 10.03 13.43 4.93
CA ARG A 10 8.76 12.68 5.12
C ARG A 10 7.63 13.28 4.29
N LEU A 11 7.47 14.61 4.30
CA LEU A 11 6.43 15.28 3.53
C LEU A 11 6.63 15.08 2.02
N GLN A 12 7.88 15.15 1.55
CA GLN A 12 8.20 14.90 0.15
C GLN A 12 7.86 13.46 -0.26
N PHE A 13 8.28 12.47 0.53
CA PHE A 13 7.95 11.07 0.25
C PHE A 13 6.44 10.82 0.33
N ALA A 14 5.76 11.37 1.34
CA ALA A 14 4.31 11.25 1.48
C ALA A 14 3.58 11.83 0.27
N MET A 15 3.94 13.05 -0.15
CA MET A 15 3.31 13.68 -1.32
C MET A 15 3.50 12.83 -2.57
N THR A 16 4.71 12.34 -2.84
CA THR A 16 4.97 11.50 -4.01
C THR A 16 4.25 10.16 -3.95
N ALA A 17 4.26 9.50 -2.80
CA ALA A 17 3.60 8.21 -2.61
C ALA A 17 2.08 8.30 -2.77
N LEU A 18 1.44 9.28 -2.12
CA LEU A 18 -0.01 9.51 -2.25
C LEU A 18 -0.36 9.87 -3.70
N TYR A 19 0.41 10.75 -4.35
CA TYR A 19 0.18 11.06 -5.78
C TYR A 19 0.31 9.85 -6.69
N HIS A 20 1.34 9.03 -6.50
CA HIS A 20 1.53 7.82 -7.28
C HIS A 20 0.32 6.87 -7.11
N PHE A 21 -0.16 6.74 -5.87
CA PHE A 21 -1.27 5.86 -5.54
C PHE A 21 -2.64 6.39 -5.98
N LEU A 22 -2.74 7.59 -6.56
CA LEU A 22 -3.92 7.99 -7.33
C LEU A 22 -4.08 7.17 -8.62
N PHE A 23 -2.98 6.71 -9.22
CA PHE A 23 -3.00 6.05 -10.52
C PHE A 23 -2.95 4.53 -10.40
N VAL A 24 -2.18 4.01 -9.44
CA VAL A 24 -1.98 2.57 -9.21
C VAL A 24 -3.27 1.76 -9.10
N PRO A 25 -4.24 2.09 -8.22
CA PRO A 25 -5.42 1.24 -8.00
C PRO A 25 -6.29 1.14 -9.25
N LEU A 26 -6.37 2.23 -10.02
CA LEU A 26 -7.14 2.23 -11.27
C LEU A 26 -6.47 1.33 -12.33
N THR A 27 -5.14 1.35 -12.45
CA THR A 27 -4.38 0.42 -13.31
C THR A 27 -4.61 -1.04 -12.90
N LEU A 28 -4.45 -1.35 -11.61
CA LEU A 28 -4.61 -2.70 -11.07
C LEU A 28 -5.99 -3.30 -11.37
N GLY A 29 -7.04 -2.52 -11.17
CA GLY A 29 -8.40 -3.01 -11.38
C GLY A 29 -8.84 -2.98 -12.85
N LEU A 30 -8.45 -1.96 -13.62
CA LEU A 30 -8.82 -1.89 -15.04
C LEU A 30 -8.13 -2.98 -15.86
N SER A 31 -6.87 -3.35 -15.56
CA SER A 31 -6.18 -4.41 -16.30
C SER A 31 -6.94 -5.74 -16.22
N VAL A 32 -7.43 -6.12 -15.03
CA VAL A 32 -8.26 -7.32 -14.83
C VAL A 32 -9.63 -7.17 -15.49
N LEU A 33 -10.29 -6.01 -15.36
CA LEU A 33 -11.58 -5.77 -16.01
C LEU A 33 -11.49 -5.85 -17.54
N LEU A 34 -10.41 -5.34 -18.14
CA LEU A 34 -10.12 -5.47 -19.57
C LEU A 34 -9.93 -6.92 -19.96
N ALA A 35 -9.15 -7.68 -19.19
CA ALA A 35 -8.96 -9.10 -19.43
C ALA A 35 -10.28 -9.89 -19.37
N ILE A 36 -11.18 -9.56 -18.43
CA ILE A 36 -12.53 -10.16 -18.34
C ILE A 36 -13.38 -9.81 -19.56
N MET A 37 -13.41 -8.53 -19.96
CA MET A 37 -14.19 -8.08 -21.12
C MET A 37 -13.69 -8.74 -22.41
N GLU A 38 -12.38 -8.82 -22.59
CA GLU A 38 -11.77 -9.44 -23.76
C GLU A 38 -11.91 -10.96 -23.78
N THR A 39 -11.79 -11.61 -22.62
CA THR A 39 -12.11 -13.05 -22.50
C THR A 39 -13.55 -13.30 -22.97
N THR A 40 -14.49 -12.44 -22.57
CA THR A 40 -15.88 -12.54 -22.99
C THR A 40 -16.04 -12.30 -24.49
N TYR A 41 -15.27 -11.37 -25.08
CA TYR A 41 -15.21 -11.19 -26.53
C TYR A 41 -14.75 -12.47 -27.24
N VAL A 42 -13.61 -13.03 -26.86
CA VAL A 42 -13.04 -14.25 -27.49
C VAL A 42 -13.99 -15.44 -27.37
N MET A 43 -14.66 -15.59 -26.23
CA MET A 43 -15.62 -16.68 -26.00
C MET A 43 -16.93 -16.52 -26.77
N THR A 44 -17.41 -15.29 -26.98
CA THR A 44 -18.74 -15.05 -27.54
C THR A 44 -18.75 -14.57 -28.99
N GLY A 45 -17.62 -14.06 -29.50
CA GLY A 45 -17.50 -13.44 -30.81
C GLY A 45 -18.28 -12.13 -30.98
N ARG A 46 -18.86 -11.57 -29.91
CA ARG A 46 -19.70 -10.37 -30.01
C ARG A 46 -18.83 -9.11 -29.98
N GLN A 47 -18.85 -8.34 -31.06
CA GLN A 47 -18.02 -7.13 -31.27
C GLN A 47 -18.19 -6.06 -30.18
N ILE A 48 -19.36 -5.98 -29.54
CA ILE A 48 -19.57 -5.04 -28.43
C ILE A 48 -18.56 -5.22 -27.28
N TRP A 49 -18.10 -6.44 -27.02
CA TRP A 49 -17.09 -6.69 -26.00
C TRP A 49 -15.70 -6.21 -26.42
N ARG A 50 -15.35 -6.37 -27.71
CA ARG A 50 -14.12 -5.78 -28.30
C ARG A 50 -14.14 -4.26 -28.18
N GLN A 51 -15.26 -3.64 -28.55
CA GLN A 51 -15.49 -2.20 -28.42
C GLN A 51 -15.37 -1.72 -26.96
N MET A 52 -15.93 -2.47 -26.02
CA MET A 52 -15.80 -2.20 -24.59
C MET A 52 -14.34 -2.24 -24.14
N THR A 53 -13.59 -3.29 -24.51
CA THR A 53 -12.17 -3.43 -24.18
C THR A 53 -11.35 -2.27 -24.75
N LYS A 54 -11.55 -1.88 -26.01
CA LYS A 54 -10.86 -0.73 -26.62
C LYS A 54 -11.16 0.59 -25.89
N PHE A 55 -12.43 0.84 -25.55
CA PHE A 55 -12.84 2.06 -24.84
C PHE A 55 -12.23 2.15 -23.44
N TRP A 56 -12.41 1.13 -22.61
CA TRP A 56 -11.83 1.11 -21.26
C TRP A 56 -10.30 1.05 -21.31
N GLY A 57 -9.74 0.42 -22.35
CA GLY A 57 -8.31 0.38 -22.63
C GLY A 57 -7.73 1.77 -22.88
N THR A 58 -8.48 2.66 -23.54
CA THR A 58 -8.06 4.05 -23.73
C THR A 58 -7.93 4.79 -22.39
N LEU A 59 -8.91 4.63 -21.50
CA LEU A 59 -8.87 5.26 -20.17
C LEU A 59 -7.77 4.64 -19.29
N PHE A 60 -7.59 3.33 -19.37
CA PHE A 60 -6.47 2.63 -18.77
C PHE A 60 -5.13 3.20 -19.23
N GLY A 61 -4.93 3.40 -20.55
CA GLY A 61 -3.69 3.96 -21.09
C GLY A 61 -3.38 5.38 -20.61
N ILE A 62 -4.40 6.24 -20.51
CA ILE A 62 -4.25 7.59 -19.95
C ILE A 62 -3.73 7.53 -18.51
N ASN A 63 -4.36 6.71 -17.67
CA ASN A 63 -3.97 6.55 -16.28
C ASN A 63 -2.59 5.86 -16.12
N PHE A 64 -2.33 4.84 -16.94
CA PHE A 64 -1.13 4.01 -16.89
C PHE A 64 0.15 4.82 -17.10
N VAL A 65 0.17 5.73 -18.09
CA VAL A 65 1.33 6.58 -18.38
C VAL A 65 1.74 7.43 -17.17
N LEU A 66 0.76 7.96 -16.43
CA LEU A 66 1.01 8.76 -15.23
C LEU A 66 1.48 7.90 -14.06
N GLY A 67 0.93 6.70 -13.93
CA GLY A 67 1.41 5.69 -12.98
C GLY A 67 2.89 5.38 -13.17
N VAL A 68 3.32 5.12 -14.41
CA VAL A 68 4.73 4.87 -14.74
C VAL A 68 5.61 6.08 -14.41
N ALA A 69 5.20 7.28 -14.83
CA ALA A 69 5.98 8.51 -14.60
C ALA A 69 6.19 8.79 -13.11
N THR A 70 5.16 8.59 -12.28
CA THR A 70 5.25 8.80 -10.83
C THR A 70 5.99 7.66 -10.11
N GLY A 71 5.89 6.42 -10.61
CA GLY A 71 6.61 5.27 -10.07
C GLY A 71 8.14 5.38 -10.21
N ILE A 72 8.62 5.90 -11.34
CA ILE A 72 10.06 6.18 -11.54
C ILE A 72 10.59 7.13 -10.48
N VAL A 73 9.83 8.17 -10.12
CA VAL A 73 10.26 9.13 -9.10
C VAL A 73 10.31 8.48 -7.71
N MET A 74 9.33 7.62 -7.38
CA MET A 74 9.31 6.87 -6.12
C MET A 74 10.55 6.00 -5.95
N GLU A 75 10.93 5.25 -6.99
CA GLU A 75 12.10 4.36 -6.97
C GLU A 75 13.38 5.14 -6.62
N PHE A 76 13.62 6.29 -7.27
CA PHE A 76 14.80 7.10 -7.01
C PHE A 76 14.77 7.82 -5.64
N GLN A 77 13.59 8.08 -5.07
CA GLN A 77 13.51 8.74 -3.76
C GLN A 77 14.11 7.92 -2.63
N PHE A 78 14.05 6.58 -2.69
CA PHE A 78 14.72 5.71 -1.71
C PHE A 78 16.23 5.98 -1.68
N GLY A 79 16.88 6.13 -2.83
CA GLY A 79 18.32 6.40 -2.91
C GLY A 79 18.70 7.84 -2.56
N MET A 80 17.90 8.83 -2.97
CA MET A 80 18.25 10.25 -2.82
C MET A 80 18.02 10.77 -1.40
N ASN A 81 16.81 10.61 -0.86
CA ASN A 81 16.39 11.22 0.41
C ASN A 81 16.49 10.28 1.61
N TRP A 82 16.70 8.98 1.36
CA TRP A 82 16.75 7.93 2.36
C TRP A 82 18.02 7.09 2.20
N SER A 83 19.18 7.74 2.14
CA SER A 83 20.46 7.06 1.85
C SER A 83 20.90 6.10 2.96
N TYR A 84 20.72 6.48 4.23
CA TYR A 84 21.06 5.58 5.35
C TYR A 84 20.12 4.39 5.40
N TYR A 85 18.82 4.59 5.14
CA TYR A 85 17.87 3.50 4.93
C TYR A 85 18.36 2.55 3.83
N SER A 86 18.68 3.07 2.64
CA SER A 86 19.12 2.26 1.50
C SER A 86 20.38 1.46 1.80
N TYR A 87 21.32 2.02 2.56
CA TYR A 87 22.50 1.29 3.04
C TYR A 87 22.14 0.23 4.09
N TYR A 88 21.31 0.60 5.08
CA TYR A 88 21.03 -0.22 6.25
C TYR A 88 20.19 -1.46 5.94
N VAL A 89 19.29 -1.39 4.95
CA VAL A 89 18.38 -2.50 4.60
C VAL A 89 18.44 -2.92 3.14
N GLY A 90 19.38 -2.38 2.35
CA GLY A 90 19.44 -2.62 0.90
C GLY A 90 19.55 -4.09 0.50
N ASP A 91 20.16 -4.94 1.33
CA ASP A 91 20.27 -6.38 1.08
C ASP A 91 18.90 -7.09 1.12
N ILE A 92 17.99 -6.65 2.00
CA ILE A 92 16.64 -7.22 2.11
C ILE A 92 15.67 -6.50 1.18
N PHE A 93 15.61 -5.17 1.28
CA PHE A 93 14.60 -4.35 0.61
C PHE A 93 14.87 -4.24 -0.90
N GLY A 94 16.15 -4.19 -1.31
CA GLY A 94 16.51 -4.05 -2.72
C GLY A 94 16.21 -5.29 -3.56
N ALA A 95 16.22 -6.49 -2.98
CA ALA A 95 15.99 -7.73 -3.71
C ALA A 95 14.56 -7.83 -4.29
N PRO A 96 13.47 -7.65 -3.51
CA PRO A 96 12.11 -7.59 -4.06
C PRO A 96 11.94 -6.51 -5.14
N LEU A 97 12.49 -5.31 -4.96
CA LEU A 97 12.40 -4.22 -5.95
C LEU A 97 13.10 -4.58 -7.26
N ALA A 98 14.27 -5.25 -7.20
CA ALA A 98 14.95 -5.70 -8.41
C ALA A 98 14.17 -6.81 -9.13
N ILE A 99 13.58 -7.75 -8.38
CA ILE A 99 12.75 -8.82 -8.95
C ILE A 99 11.46 -8.26 -9.56
N GLU A 100 10.85 -7.26 -8.92
CA GLU A 100 9.72 -6.50 -9.46
C GLU A 100 10.03 -5.97 -10.85
N GLY A 101 11.16 -5.27 -10.99
CA GLY A 101 11.62 -4.74 -12.27
C GLY A 101 11.79 -5.82 -13.34
N LEU A 102 12.49 -6.91 -13.00
CA LEU A 102 12.81 -7.98 -13.95
C LEU A 102 11.60 -8.84 -14.36
N MET A 103 10.68 -9.12 -13.43
CA MET A 103 9.59 -10.07 -13.63
C MET A 103 8.29 -9.38 -14.02
N ALA A 104 7.93 -8.28 -13.34
CA ALA A 104 6.62 -7.67 -13.43
C ALA A 104 6.63 -6.47 -14.39
N PHE A 105 7.56 -5.51 -14.22
CA PHE A 105 7.61 -4.32 -15.09
C PHE A 105 7.90 -4.68 -16.54
N PHE A 106 8.86 -5.57 -16.81
CA PHE A 106 9.11 -6.01 -18.18
C PHE A 106 7.90 -6.71 -18.82
N LEU A 107 7.19 -7.53 -18.06
CA LEU A 107 5.98 -8.20 -18.54
C LEU A 107 4.89 -7.17 -18.88
N GLU A 108 4.55 -6.30 -17.93
CA GLU A 108 3.52 -5.29 -18.11
C GLU A 108 3.88 -4.30 -19.23
N ALA A 109 5.08 -3.73 -19.22
CA ALA A 109 5.51 -2.70 -20.18
C ALA A 109 5.66 -3.25 -21.61
N THR A 110 6.02 -4.52 -21.78
CA THR A 110 6.11 -5.14 -23.10
C THR A 110 4.71 -5.45 -23.64
N PHE A 111 3.87 -6.11 -22.84
CA PHE A 111 2.56 -6.55 -23.30
C PHE A 111 1.53 -5.42 -23.37
N VAL A 112 1.70 -4.30 -22.65
CA VAL A 112 0.82 -3.14 -22.81
C VAL A 112 0.97 -2.50 -24.19
N GLY A 113 2.19 -2.49 -24.75
CA GLY A 113 2.41 -2.07 -26.13
C GLY A 113 1.69 -2.99 -27.13
N LEU A 114 1.76 -4.30 -26.90
CA LEU A 114 1.03 -5.29 -27.72
C LEU A 114 -0.50 -5.16 -27.55
N PHE A 115 -1.00 -4.84 -26.36
CA PHE A 115 -2.43 -4.61 -26.11
C PHE A 115 -2.98 -3.41 -26.91
N PHE A 116 -2.22 -2.33 -27.05
CA PHE A 116 -2.69 -1.16 -27.79
C PHE A 116 -2.52 -1.31 -29.30
N PHE A 117 -1.41 -1.89 -29.76
CA PHE A 117 -1.04 -1.91 -31.18
C PHE A 117 -1.21 -3.28 -31.86
N GLY A 118 -1.65 -4.30 -31.11
CA GLY A 118 -1.75 -5.68 -31.56
C GLY A 118 -3.10 -6.10 -32.11
N TRP A 119 -4.15 -5.26 -32.02
CA TRP A 119 -5.51 -5.62 -32.46
C TRP A 119 -5.60 -6.16 -33.89
N GLU A 120 -4.80 -5.61 -34.81
CA GLU A 120 -4.74 -6.01 -36.23
C GLU A 120 -3.53 -6.89 -36.57
N LYS A 121 -2.72 -7.27 -35.56
CA LYS A 121 -1.45 -7.99 -35.75
C LYS A 121 -1.38 -9.33 -35.00
N LEU A 122 -2.28 -9.55 -34.04
CA LEU A 122 -2.34 -10.74 -33.20
C LEU A 122 -3.70 -11.40 -33.35
N SER A 123 -3.74 -12.74 -33.27
CA SER A 123 -5.00 -13.45 -33.28
C SER A 123 -5.79 -13.05 -32.04
N LYS A 124 -7.12 -13.19 -32.05
CA LYS A 124 -7.94 -12.87 -30.88
C LYS A 124 -7.47 -13.56 -29.58
N VAL A 125 -6.93 -14.78 -29.70
CA VAL A 125 -6.32 -15.51 -28.58
C VAL A 125 -4.95 -14.92 -28.23
N GLY A 126 -4.12 -14.59 -29.21
CA GLY A 126 -2.82 -13.94 -28.98
C GLY A 126 -2.95 -12.57 -28.32
N HIS A 127 -3.94 -11.77 -28.73
CA HIS A 127 -4.27 -10.51 -28.10
C HIS A 127 -4.78 -10.71 -26.66
N LEU A 128 -5.66 -11.68 -26.43
CA LEU A 128 -6.15 -12.01 -25.09
C LEU A 128 -5.00 -12.43 -24.14
N VAL A 129 -4.02 -13.20 -24.63
CA VAL A 129 -2.82 -13.54 -23.86
C VAL A 129 -2.04 -12.29 -23.49
N ALA A 130 -1.90 -11.32 -24.41
CA ALA A 130 -1.27 -10.04 -24.10
C ALA A 130 -2.02 -9.28 -23.00
N THR A 131 -3.35 -9.22 -23.07
CA THR A 131 -4.18 -8.54 -22.05
C THR A 131 -4.06 -9.19 -20.68
N TRP A 132 -4.05 -10.53 -20.60
CA TRP A 132 -3.81 -11.23 -19.33
C TRP A 132 -2.37 -11.06 -18.83
N ALA A 133 -1.38 -11.00 -19.73
CA ALA A 133 0.01 -10.73 -19.35
C ALA A 133 0.16 -9.33 -18.73
N VAL A 134 -0.55 -8.31 -19.26
CA VAL A 134 -0.63 -6.98 -18.64
C VAL A 134 -1.22 -7.09 -17.23
N ALA A 135 -2.39 -7.75 -17.09
CA ALA A 135 -3.04 -7.90 -15.79
C ALA A 135 -2.17 -8.65 -14.76
N LEU A 136 -1.52 -9.74 -15.17
CA LEU A 136 -0.60 -10.49 -14.30
C LEU A 136 0.63 -9.67 -13.94
N GLY A 137 1.19 -8.92 -14.91
CA GLY A 137 2.31 -8.01 -14.69
C GLY A 137 1.97 -6.97 -13.62
N SER A 138 0.85 -6.25 -13.75
CA SER A 138 0.42 -5.25 -12.76
C SER A 138 0.28 -5.87 -11.35
N ASN A 139 -0.28 -7.09 -11.25
CA ASN A 139 -0.49 -7.76 -9.98
C ASN A 139 0.81 -8.32 -9.37
N PHE A 140 1.75 -8.80 -10.19
CA PHE A 140 3.07 -9.18 -9.71
C PHE A 140 3.91 -7.97 -9.25
N SER A 141 3.72 -6.81 -9.87
CA SER A 141 4.32 -5.55 -9.39
C SER A 141 3.83 -5.27 -7.97
N ALA A 142 2.50 -5.27 -7.78
CA ALA A 142 1.89 -5.11 -6.46
C ALA A 142 2.38 -6.15 -5.43
N LEU A 143 2.60 -7.40 -5.84
CA LEU A 143 3.11 -8.45 -4.96
C LEU A 143 4.49 -8.10 -4.41
N TRP A 144 5.46 -7.82 -5.28
CA TRP A 144 6.85 -7.59 -4.86
C TRP A 144 7.01 -6.30 -4.05
N ILE A 145 6.33 -5.23 -4.43
CA ILE A 145 6.40 -3.98 -3.68
C ILE A 145 5.73 -4.12 -2.30
N LEU A 146 4.67 -4.93 -2.18
CA LEU A 146 4.00 -5.20 -0.90
C LEU A 146 4.72 -6.25 -0.05
N ILE A 147 5.54 -7.12 -0.63
CA ILE A 147 6.53 -7.91 0.12
C ILE A 147 7.55 -6.98 0.76
N ALA A 148 8.10 -6.03 0.00
CA ALA A 148 9.05 -5.06 0.52
C ALA A 148 8.43 -4.21 1.64
N ASN A 149 7.24 -3.65 1.42
CA ASN A 149 6.53 -2.86 2.43
C ASN A 149 6.04 -3.69 3.63
N GLY A 150 5.59 -4.92 3.42
CA GLY A 150 5.20 -5.85 4.48
C GLY A 150 6.37 -6.21 5.39
N TRP A 151 7.57 -6.38 4.82
CA TRP A 151 8.79 -6.55 5.59
C TRP A 151 9.14 -5.31 6.43
N MET A 152 8.94 -4.09 5.92
CA MET A 152 9.12 -2.87 6.73
C MET A 152 8.22 -2.82 7.97
N GLN A 153 7.08 -3.52 7.92
CA GLN A 153 6.07 -3.58 8.98
C GLN A 153 6.30 -4.75 9.95
N ASN A 154 6.98 -5.81 9.50
CA ASN A 154 7.34 -6.99 10.29
C ASN A 154 8.65 -7.60 9.73
N PRO A 155 9.83 -7.22 10.24
CA PRO A 155 11.13 -7.48 9.60
C PRO A 155 11.66 -8.91 9.86
N VAL A 156 10.88 -9.93 9.48
CA VAL A 156 11.27 -11.36 9.57
C VAL A 156 12.34 -11.73 8.54
N GLY A 157 13.03 -12.85 8.76
CA GLY A 157 14.02 -13.38 7.81
C GLY A 157 15.27 -12.52 7.63
N SER A 158 15.59 -11.68 8.61
CA SER A 158 16.75 -10.77 8.59
C SER A 158 17.40 -10.60 9.96
N ALA A 159 18.68 -10.26 9.98
CA ALA A 159 19.41 -9.96 11.21
C ALA A 159 20.45 -8.84 10.98
N LEU A 160 20.74 -8.06 12.02
CA LEU A 160 21.82 -7.08 11.95
C LEU A 160 23.17 -7.79 11.97
N ASN A 161 24.04 -7.45 11.03
CA ASN A 161 25.44 -7.85 11.09
C ASN A 161 26.29 -6.71 11.71
N PRO A 162 26.86 -6.90 12.92
CA PRO A 162 27.68 -5.89 13.59
C PRO A 162 28.94 -5.47 12.84
N GLN A 163 29.41 -6.28 11.89
CA GLN A 163 30.61 -6.00 11.09
C GLN A 163 30.28 -5.05 9.93
N THR A 164 29.21 -5.35 9.19
CA THR A 164 28.80 -4.58 8.01
C THR A 164 27.87 -3.43 8.36
N MET A 165 27.37 -3.37 9.60
CA MET A 165 26.48 -2.33 10.14
C MET A 165 25.17 -2.16 9.34
N ARG A 166 24.70 -3.25 8.76
CA ARG A 166 23.47 -3.35 7.98
C ARG A 166 22.72 -4.63 8.33
N MET A 167 21.42 -4.62 8.07
CA MET A 167 20.59 -5.81 8.09
C MET A 167 20.96 -6.69 6.88
N GLU A 168 21.08 -7.99 7.11
CA GLU A 168 21.36 -8.99 6.07
C GLU A 168 20.25 -10.06 6.07
N ILE A 169 19.94 -10.62 4.89
CA ILE A 169 18.94 -11.69 4.76
C ILE A 169 19.46 -12.95 5.45
N THR A 170 18.66 -13.50 6.37
CA THR A 170 18.88 -14.84 6.95
C THR A 170 18.03 -15.90 6.27
N SER A 171 16.83 -15.53 5.80
CA SER A 171 15.89 -16.42 5.12
C SER A 171 15.03 -15.65 4.13
N PHE A 172 15.34 -15.79 2.84
CA PHE A 172 14.53 -15.17 1.78
C PHE A 172 13.09 -15.74 1.75
N TYR A 173 12.93 -17.01 2.13
CA TYR A 173 11.60 -17.64 2.23
C TYR A 173 10.70 -16.91 3.23
N ASP A 174 11.22 -16.59 4.42
CA ASP A 174 10.44 -15.90 5.45
C ASP A 174 10.10 -14.46 5.05
N VAL A 175 10.98 -13.80 4.28
CA VAL A 175 10.70 -12.47 3.73
C VAL A 175 9.53 -12.52 2.74
N VAL A 176 9.55 -13.48 1.80
CA VAL A 176 8.51 -13.62 0.76
C VAL A 176 7.17 -14.06 1.36
N PHE A 177 7.18 -15.03 2.28
CA PHE A 177 5.97 -15.57 2.91
C PHE A 177 5.59 -14.87 4.22
N ASN A 178 6.11 -13.66 4.44
CA ASN A 178 5.75 -12.84 5.59
C ASN A 178 4.22 -12.66 5.68
N PRO A 179 3.57 -13.04 6.79
CA PRO A 179 2.11 -12.99 6.90
C PRO A 179 1.56 -11.57 6.71
N VAL A 180 2.29 -10.54 7.15
CA VAL A 180 1.90 -9.14 6.96
C VAL A 180 1.96 -8.74 5.48
N ALA A 181 2.95 -9.23 4.73
CA ALA A 181 3.04 -9.00 3.29
C ALA A 181 1.87 -9.66 2.54
N GLN A 182 1.52 -10.91 2.89
CA GLN A 182 0.42 -11.63 2.27
C GLN A 182 -0.93 -10.92 2.49
N ALA A 183 -1.22 -10.53 3.74
CA ALA A 183 -2.45 -9.79 4.05
C ALA A 183 -2.49 -8.42 3.33
N LYS A 184 -1.37 -7.68 3.32
CA LYS A 184 -1.25 -6.40 2.62
C LYS A 184 -1.42 -6.54 1.11
N PHE A 185 -0.81 -7.56 0.50
CA PHE A 185 -0.92 -7.83 -0.92
C PHE A 185 -2.39 -7.98 -1.33
N VAL A 186 -3.09 -8.95 -0.73
CA VAL A 186 -4.44 -9.27 -1.19
C VAL A 186 -5.42 -8.14 -0.83
N HIS A 187 -5.25 -7.46 0.32
CA HIS A 187 -6.08 -6.31 0.69
C HIS A 187 -5.90 -5.13 -0.27
N THR A 188 -4.66 -4.76 -0.59
CA THR A 188 -4.35 -3.60 -1.45
C THR A 188 -4.78 -3.84 -2.89
N VAL A 189 -4.51 -5.03 -3.42
CA VAL A 189 -4.93 -5.42 -4.78
C VAL A 189 -6.46 -5.45 -4.88
N SER A 190 -7.14 -6.04 -3.91
CA SER A 190 -8.61 -6.05 -3.89
C SER A 190 -9.19 -4.63 -3.80
N ALA A 191 -8.53 -3.71 -3.08
CA ALA A 191 -8.94 -2.31 -3.01
C ALA A 191 -8.80 -1.60 -4.37
N GLY A 192 -7.73 -1.90 -5.12
CA GLY A 192 -7.58 -1.47 -6.51
C GLY A 192 -8.70 -1.98 -7.42
N TYR A 193 -9.09 -3.24 -7.26
CA TYR A 193 -10.21 -3.84 -8.00
C TYR A 193 -11.55 -3.16 -7.69
N VAL A 194 -11.80 -2.82 -6.42
CA VAL A 194 -12.97 -2.02 -6.02
C VAL A 194 -12.91 -0.63 -6.68
N CYS A 195 -11.75 0.03 -6.65
CA CYS A 195 -11.57 1.35 -7.25
C CYS A 195 -11.96 1.36 -8.73
N ALA A 196 -11.39 0.46 -9.54
CA ALA A 196 -11.73 0.38 -10.96
C ALA A 196 -13.18 -0.03 -11.20
N SER A 197 -13.73 -0.92 -10.37
CA SER A 197 -15.14 -1.33 -10.48
C SER A 197 -16.09 -0.15 -10.24
N ILE A 198 -15.87 0.63 -9.19
CA ILE A 198 -16.66 1.83 -8.90
C ILE A 198 -16.47 2.89 -9.98
N PHE A 199 -15.26 3.04 -10.52
CA PHE A 199 -14.99 3.92 -11.67
C PHE A 199 -15.81 3.52 -12.90
N VAL A 200 -15.72 2.25 -13.33
CA VAL A 200 -16.47 1.73 -14.48
C VAL A 200 -17.98 1.83 -14.25
N LEU A 201 -18.45 1.49 -13.04
CA LEU A 201 -19.85 1.60 -12.65
C LEU A 201 -20.35 3.05 -12.70
N GLY A 202 -19.60 4.00 -12.12
CA GLY A 202 -19.96 5.41 -12.06
C GLY A 202 -19.98 6.07 -13.43
N VAL A 203 -18.96 5.85 -14.26
CA VAL A 203 -18.92 6.35 -15.64
C VAL A 203 -20.06 5.76 -16.47
N SER A 204 -20.33 4.46 -16.32
CA SER A 204 -21.45 3.83 -17.01
C SER A 204 -22.81 4.35 -16.53
N ALA A 205 -22.97 4.59 -15.23
CA ALA A 205 -24.17 5.21 -14.66
C ALA A 205 -24.39 6.63 -15.19
N TRP A 206 -23.30 7.39 -15.41
CA TRP A 206 -23.38 8.70 -16.07
C TRP A 206 -23.90 8.59 -17.52
N TYR A 207 -23.41 7.63 -18.30
CA TYR A 207 -23.93 7.36 -19.65
C TYR A 207 -25.43 7.01 -19.64
N MET A 208 -25.85 6.17 -18.69
CA MET A 208 -27.27 5.82 -18.49
C MET A 208 -28.12 7.05 -18.19
N LEU A 209 -27.67 7.93 -17.28
CA LEU A 209 -28.36 9.19 -16.95
C LEU A 209 -28.43 10.17 -18.13
N LYS A 210 -27.48 10.09 -19.06
CA LYS A 210 -27.42 10.94 -20.26
C LYS A 210 -28.14 10.34 -21.47
N GLY A 211 -28.67 9.12 -21.38
CA GLY A 211 -29.29 8.46 -22.52
C GLY A 211 -28.29 8.07 -23.62
N ARG A 212 -26.99 7.90 -23.30
CA ARG A 212 -25.91 7.65 -24.26
C ARG A 212 -25.32 6.25 -24.08
N HIS A 213 -24.88 5.63 -25.17
CA HIS A 213 -24.11 4.35 -25.15
C HIS A 213 -24.72 3.26 -24.25
N ILE A 214 -26.06 3.16 -24.23
CA ILE A 214 -26.83 2.39 -23.24
C ILE A 214 -26.42 0.92 -23.21
N GLU A 215 -26.19 0.33 -24.37
CA GLU A 215 -25.83 -1.08 -24.48
C GLU A 215 -24.48 -1.42 -23.85
N ILE A 216 -23.49 -0.55 -24.06
CA ILE A 216 -22.16 -0.66 -23.47
C ILE A 216 -22.25 -0.38 -21.98
N ALA A 217 -22.94 0.69 -21.59
CA ALA A 217 -23.11 1.08 -20.20
C ALA A 217 -23.72 -0.06 -19.36
N LYS A 218 -24.83 -0.68 -19.81
CA LYS A 218 -25.47 -1.79 -19.07
C LYS A 218 -24.54 -3.01 -18.89
N ARG A 219 -23.74 -3.34 -19.91
CA ARG A 219 -22.79 -4.47 -19.84
C ARG A 219 -21.60 -4.14 -18.95
N SER A 220 -21.03 -2.94 -19.08
CA SER A 220 -19.97 -2.43 -18.20
C SER A 220 -20.42 -2.39 -16.74
N MET A 221 -21.63 -1.89 -16.45
CA MET A 221 -22.19 -1.91 -15.09
C MET A 221 -22.35 -3.33 -14.54
N THR A 222 -22.73 -4.29 -15.38
CA THR A 222 -22.88 -5.68 -14.95
C THR A 222 -21.55 -6.29 -14.54
N VAL A 223 -20.51 -6.15 -15.37
CA VAL A 223 -19.16 -6.67 -15.06
C VAL A 223 -18.58 -5.95 -13.84
N ALA A 224 -18.72 -4.62 -13.77
CA ALA A 224 -18.23 -3.84 -12.66
C ALA A 224 -18.95 -4.15 -11.34
N ALA A 225 -20.26 -4.39 -11.36
CA ALA A 225 -21.01 -4.71 -10.15
C ALA A 225 -20.68 -6.12 -9.63
N SER A 226 -20.53 -7.11 -10.51
CA SER A 226 -20.16 -8.47 -10.08
C SER A 226 -18.72 -8.55 -9.57
N PHE A 227 -17.77 -8.02 -10.34
CA PHE A 227 -16.35 -8.00 -9.95
C PHE A 227 -16.11 -7.11 -8.74
N GLY A 228 -16.77 -5.94 -8.69
CA GLY A 228 -16.70 -5.01 -7.57
C GLY A 228 -17.26 -5.59 -6.28
N LEU A 229 -18.35 -6.35 -6.33
CA LEU A 229 -18.90 -7.02 -5.15
C LEU A 229 -17.95 -8.09 -4.62
N ALA A 230 -17.42 -8.96 -5.48
CA ALA A 230 -16.45 -9.97 -5.08
C ALA A 230 -15.19 -9.32 -4.48
N SER A 231 -14.71 -8.24 -5.09
CA SER A 231 -13.54 -7.50 -4.62
C SER A 231 -13.81 -6.78 -3.30
N ALA A 232 -14.97 -6.14 -3.12
CA ALA A 232 -15.32 -5.43 -1.90
C ALA A 232 -15.47 -6.37 -0.69
N LEU A 233 -16.02 -7.57 -0.91
CA LEU A 233 -16.06 -8.62 0.11
C LEU A 233 -14.64 -9.10 0.46
N SER A 234 -13.78 -9.30 -0.54
CA SER A 234 -12.37 -9.66 -0.35
C SER A 234 -11.63 -8.61 0.49
N VAL A 235 -11.78 -7.31 0.18
CA VAL A 235 -11.15 -6.21 0.93
C VAL A 235 -11.49 -6.25 2.41
N VAL A 236 -12.76 -6.47 2.78
CA VAL A 236 -13.18 -6.45 4.18
C VAL A 236 -12.67 -7.66 4.95
N VAL A 237 -12.75 -8.87 4.38
CA VAL A 237 -12.24 -10.10 5.03
C VAL A 237 -10.74 -9.99 5.26
N LEU A 238 -9.99 -9.48 4.29
CA LEU A 238 -8.53 -9.35 4.41
C LEU A 238 -8.12 -8.12 5.20
N GLY A 239 -9.00 -7.12 5.30
CA GLY A 239 -8.85 -5.98 6.20
C GLY A 239 -8.95 -6.41 7.66
N ASP A 240 -9.88 -7.31 7.97
CA ASP A 240 -10.00 -7.97 9.28
C ASP A 240 -8.74 -8.78 9.61
N GLU A 241 -8.21 -9.56 8.67
CA GLU A 241 -6.96 -10.30 8.86
C GLU A 241 -5.73 -9.38 9.06
N SER A 242 -5.64 -8.28 8.30
CA SER A 242 -4.61 -7.26 8.48
C SER A 242 -4.72 -6.57 9.85
N GLY A 243 -5.94 -6.33 10.33
CA GLY A 243 -6.22 -5.82 11.67
C GLY A 243 -5.78 -6.79 12.76
N TYR A 244 -6.08 -8.08 12.60
CA TYR A 244 -5.63 -9.14 13.50
C TYR A 244 -4.10 -9.20 13.60
N LEU A 245 -3.38 -9.25 12.47
CA LEU A 245 -1.91 -9.27 12.45
C LEU A 245 -1.28 -8.01 13.07
N SER A 246 -1.97 -6.85 12.98
CA SER A 246 -1.53 -5.62 13.65
C SER A 246 -1.59 -5.76 15.17
N THR A 247 -2.46 -6.61 15.73
CA THR A 247 -2.52 -6.87 17.18
C THR A 247 -1.34 -7.71 17.67
N GLU A 248 -0.80 -8.56 16.82
CA GLU A 248 0.35 -9.42 17.14
C GLU A 248 1.66 -8.64 17.01
N HIS A 249 1.82 -7.88 15.91
CA HIS A 249 3.11 -7.29 15.54
C HIS A 249 3.21 -5.78 15.75
N GLN A 250 2.09 -5.03 15.81
CA GLN A 250 2.08 -3.56 15.88
C GLN A 250 1.02 -3.01 16.85
N LYS A 251 1.17 -3.40 18.12
CA LYS A 251 0.23 -3.09 19.19
C LYS A 251 -0.04 -1.58 19.35
N MET A 252 0.98 -0.74 19.20
CA MET A 252 0.82 0.73 19.32
C MET A 252 -0.06 1.28 18.20
N LYS A 253 0.09 0.78 16.97
CA LYS A 253 -0.78 1.16 15.84
C LYS A 253 -2.23 0.78 16.15
N LEU A 254 -2.46 -0.45 16.61
CA LEU A 254 -3.81 -0.92 16.97
C LEU A 254 -4.43 -0.05 18.06
N ALA A 255 -3.70 0.18 19.15
CA ALA A 255 -4.20 0.98 20.27
C ALA A 255 -4.50 2.43 19.83
N ALA A 256 -3.69 2.98 18.92
CA ALA A 256 -3.91 4.31 18.36
C ALA A 256 -5.09 4.38 17.37
N ILE A 257 -5.31 3.37 16.51
CA ILE A 257 -6.48 3.38 15.62
C ILE A 257 -7.77 3.29 16.44
N GLU A 258 -7.80 2.54 17.54
CA GLU A 258 -8.98 2.39 18.41
C GLU A 258 -9.09 3.44 19.52
N ALA A 259 -8.07 4.31 19.66
CA ALA A 259 -7.93 5.29 20.74
C ALA A 259 -8.06 4.66 22.14
N MET A 260 -7.39 3.51 22.34
CA MET A 260 -7.30 2.78 23.60
C MET A 260 -6.18 3.38 24.46
N TRP A 261 -6.54 4.36 25.31
CA TRP A 261 -5.58 5.02 26.19
C TRP A 261 -5.09 4.09 27.30
N GLU A 262 -6.01 3.34 27.89
CA GLU A 262 -5.76 2.33 28.91
C GLU A 262 -5.95 0.93 28.36
N THR A 263 -5.41 -0.06 29.05
CA THR A 263 -5.56 -1.48 28.69
C THR A 263 -7.02 -1.91 28.80
N GLU A 264 -7.53 -2.45 27.70
CA GLU A 264 -8.92 -2.84 27.58
C GLU A 264 -9.13 -4.25 28.14
N PRO A 265 -10.07 -4.43 29.10
CA PRO A 265 -10.38 -5.73 29.65
C PRO A 265 -11.03 -6.62 28.59
N ALA A 266 -10.79 -7.92 28.68
CA ALA A 266 -11.44 -8.88 27.79
C ALA A 266 -12.91 -9.09 28.16
N PRO A 267 -13.84 -9.18 27.19
CA PRO A 267 -13.65 -8.93 25.76
C PRO A 267 -13.70 -7.43 25.41
N ALA A 268 -12.66 -6.94 24.72
CA ALA A 268 -12.52 -5.53 24.37
C ALA A 268 -13.64 -5.03 23.42
N ALA A 269 -14.07 -3.79 23.62
CA ALA A 269 -15.06 -3.13 22.76
C ALA A 269 -14.42 -2.43 21.56
N PHE A 270 -15.18 -2.29 20.47
CA PHE A 270 -14.76 -1.52 19.29
C PHE A 270 -15.29 -0.08 19.39
N THR A 271 -14.45 0.93 19.17
CA THR A 271 -14.84 2.34 19.31
C THR A 271 -15.38 2.86 17.97
N ALA A 272 -16.67 2.71 17.70
CA ALA A 272 -17.28 3.08 16.42
C ALA A 272 -17.23 4.59 16.13
N PHE A 273 -17.28 5.44 17.17
CA PHE A 273 -17.23 6.89 17.05
C PHE A 273 -16.62 7.50 18.31
N GLY A 274 -16.03 8.69 18.20
CA GLY A 274 -15.46 9.43 19.33
C GLY A 274 -14.54 10.56 18.85
N PHE A 275 -14.14 11.43 19.77
CA PHE A 275 -13.13 12.46 19.54
C PHE A 275 -11.94 12.23 20.47
N PRO A 276 -10.88 11.55 20.00
CA PRO A 276 -9.67 11.35 20.78
C PRO A 276 -8.98 12.69 21.07
N ASP A 277 -8.68 12.94 22.34
CA ASP A 277 -7.83 14.04 22.79
C ASP A 277 -6.50 13.47 23.28
N GLN A 278 -5.44 13.71 22.51
CA GLN A 278 -4.12 13.18 22.80
C GLN A 278 -3.40 13.91 23.96
N GLN A 279 -3.78 15.15 24.26
CA GLN A 279 -3.21 15.88 25.39
C GLN A 279 -3.84 15.40 26.70
N ALA A 280 -5.16 15.26 26.71
CA ALA A 280 -5.91 14.75 27.85
C ALA A 280 -5.78 13.23 28.02
N ARG A 281 -5.34 12.50 26.98
CA ARG A 281 -5.27 11.03 26.92
C ARG A 281 -6.61 10.37 27.22
N GLU A 282 -7.67 10.92 26.62
CA GLU A 282 -9.02 10.40 26.73
C GLU A 282 -9.75 10.51 25.39
N THR A 283 -10.85 9.78 25.23
CA THR A 283 -11.69 9.82 24.02
C THR A 283 -13.07 10.32 24.41
N HIS A 284 -13.41 11.54 23.97
CA HIS A 284 -14.69 12.15 24.28
C HIS A 284 -15.82 11.62 23.41
N TYR A 285 -17.02 11.55 23.97
CA TYR A 285 -18.25 11.14 23.26
C TYR A 285 -18.12 9.79 22.55
N ALA A 286 -17.37 8.86 23.16
CA ALA A 286 -17.10 7.56 22.57
C ALA A 286 -18.37 6.70 22.49
N VAL A 287 -18.59 6.09 21.33
CA VAL A 287 -19.65 5.11 21.09
C VAL A 287 -18.98 3.76 20.88
N HIS A 288 -19.20 2.84 21.81
CA HIS A 288 -18.60 1.53 21.80
C HIS A 288 -19.58 0.46 21.32
N ILE A 289 -19.08 -0.47 20.50
CA ILE A 289 -19.75 -1.72 20.16
C ILE A 289 -19.14 -2.82 21.05
N PRO A 290 -19.89 -3.36 22.02
CA PRO A 290 -19.35 -4.35 22.94
C PRO A 290 -18.78 -5.57 22.22
N TRP A 291 -17.64 -6.07 22.71
CA TRP A 291 -16.99 -7.34 22.34
C TRP A 291 -16.48 -7.47 20.91
N ALA A 292 -16.87 -6.56 20.01
CA ALA A 292 -16.49 -6.61 18.61
C ALA A 292 -14.97 -6.62 18.44
N MET A 293 -14.23 -5.82 19.21
CA MET A 293 -12.78 -5.75 19.12
C MET A 293 -12.07 -7.00 19.68
N GLY A 294 -12.64 -7.64 20.71
CA GLY A 294 -12.16 -8.95 21.16
C GLY A 294 -12.25 -10.01 20.04
N LEU A 295 -13.38 -10.04 19.32
CA LEU A 295 -13.62 -10.99 18.23
C LEU A 295 -12.75 -10.75 16.99
N ILE A 296 -12.67 -9.50 16.52
CA ILE A 296 -11.93 -9.16 15.28
C ILE A 296 -10.43 -8.99 15.55
N GLY A 297 -10.08 -8.39 16.68
CA GLY A 297 -8.69 -8.05 17.03
C GLY A 297 -7.92 -9.22 17.64
N THR A 298 -8.52 -10.03 18.51
CA THR A 298 -7.77 -11.08 19.24
C THR A 298 -8.23 -12.50 18.94
N ARG A 299 -9.33 -12.65 18.18
CA ARG A 299 -10.04 -13.94 18.00
C ARG A 299 -10.38 -14.62 19.34
N SER A 300 -10.56 -13.83 20.41
CA SER A 300 -10.68 -14.32 21.78
C SER A 300 -11.67 -13.47 22.58
N LEU A 301 -12.30 -14.10 23.57
CA LEU A 301 -13.16 -13.42 24.55
C LEU A 301 -12.45 -13.18 25.89
N THR A 302 -11.22 -13.66 26.04
CA THR A 302 -10.48 -13.67 27.31
C THR A 302 -9.13 -12.98 27.23
N THR A 303 -8.74 -12.50 26.05
CA THR A 303 -7.45 -11.83 25.83
C THR A 303 -7.62 -10.32 25.97
N GLU A 304 -6.86 -9.73 26.90
CA GLU A 304 -6.80 -8.27 27.07
C GLU A 304 -6.00 -7.62 25.95
N ILE A 305 -6.34 -6.37 25.61
CA ILE A 305 -5.63 -5.59 24.59
C ILE A 305 -4.87 -4.45 25.29
N PRO A 306 -3.53 -4.39 25.18
CA PRO A 306 -2.74 -3.36 25.84
C PRO A 306 -3.05 -1.97 25.27
N GLY A 307 -3.26 -1.00 26.16
CA GLY A 307 -3.50 0.39 25.80
C GLY A 307 -2.21 1.18 25.57
N ILE A 308 -2.35 2.40 25.04
CA ILE A 308 -1.26 3.33 24.74
C ILE A 308 -0.37 3.56 25.97
N ASN A 309 -0.95 3.79 27.15
CA ASN A 309 -0.21 4.10 28.37
C ASN A 309 0.66 2.92 28.84
N GLN A 310 0.20 1.67 28.64
CA GLN A 310 1.00 0.48 28.95
C GLN A 310 2.13 0.32 27.93
N LEU A 311 1.84 0.52 26.64
CA LEU A 311 2.80 0.35 25.55
C LEU A 311 3.92 1.41 25.61
N GLU A 312 3.61 2.65 26.01
CA GLU A 312 4.61 3.70 26.25
C GLU A 312 5.59 3.30 27.37
N LYS A 313 5.09 2.77 28.49
CA LYS A 313 5.94 2.27 29.58
C LYS A 313 6.81 1.10 29.15
N GLN A 314 6.27 0.22 28.30
CA GLN A 314 7.05 -0.86 27.69
C GLN A 314 8.14 -0.28 26.79
N ALA A 315 7.84 0.73 25.96
CA ALA A 315 8.82 1.40 25.12
C ALA A 315 9.95 2.03 25.95
N GLU A 316 9.67 2.65 27.09
CA GLU A 316 10.73 3.15 28.00
C GLU A 316 11.69 2.03 28.44
N THR A 317 11.15 0.87 28.80
CA THR A 317 11.96 -0.29 29.20
C THR A 317 12.82 -0.80 28.04
N ARG A 318 12.20 -0.93 26.86
CA ARG A 318 12.87 -1.34 25.61
C ARG A 318 13.98 -0.38 25.20
N ILE A 319 13.79 0.93 25.37
CA ILE A 319 14.83 1.94 25.13
C ILE A 319 16.03 1.71 26.06
N ARG A 320 15.80 1.44 27.35
CA ARG A 320 16.89 1.16 28.31
C ARG A 320 17.67 -0.10 27.95
N ASP A 321 16.98 -1.16 27.54
CA ASP A 321 17.64 -2.38 27.08
C ASP A 321 18.36 -2.17 25.74
N GLY A 322 17.78 -1.38 24.85
CA GLY A 322 18.41 -0.93 23.61
C GLY A 322 19.71 -0.17 23.85
N ILE A 323 19.82 0.64 24.91
CA ILE A 323 21.08 1.33 25.26
C ILE A 323 22.19 0.31 25.57
N LYS A 324 21.85 -0.77 26.29
CA LYS A 324 22.79 -1.86 26.57
C LYS A 324 23.22 -2.56 25.28
N ALA A 325 22.27 -2.80 24.36
CA ALA A 325 22.55 -3.40 23.06
C ALA A 325 23.46 -2.50 22.20
N TYR A 326 23.22 -1.19 22.23
CA TYR A 326 24.07 -0.20 21.57
C TYR A 326 25.48 -0.17 22.15
N ASP A 327 25.63 -0.26 23.47
CA ASP A 327 26.95 -0.35 24.11
C ASP A 327 27.70 -1.64 23.73
N ALA A 328 27.01 -2.78 23.71
CA ALA A 328 27.57 -4.05 23.23
C ALA A 328 28.04 -3.93 21.77
N LEU A 329 27.24 -3.32 20.90
CA LEU A 329 27.60 -3.07 19.50
C LEU A 329 28.85 -2.19 19.38
N MET A 330 28.94 -1.11 20.18
CA MET A 330 30.10 -0.22 20.18
C MET A 330 31.37 -0.92 20.67
N LYS A 331 31.26 -1.82 21.65
CA LYS A 331 32.38 -2.68 22.10
C LYS A 331 32.84 -3.65 21.01
N ILE A 332 31.92 -4.29 20.30
CA ILE A 332 32.23 -5.16 19.16
C ILE A 332 33.01 -4.38 18.09
N ARG A 333 32.55 -3.17 17.75
CA ARG A 333 33.22 -2.31 16.75
C ARG A 333 34.60 -1.85 17.21
N ALA A 334 34.75 -1.46 18.47
CA ALA A 334 36.04 -1.08 19.04
C ALA A 334 37.02 -2.26 18.96
N ALA A 335 36.59 -3.45 19.39
CA ALA A 335 37.40 -4.66 19.32
C ALA A 335 37.80 -5.03 17.88
N GLN A 336 36.94 -4.84 16.88
CA GLN A 336 37.30 -5.05 15.47
C GLN A 336 38.36 -4.08 14.97
N SER A 337 38.27 -2.80 15.36
CA SER A 337 39.30 -1.81 15.02
C SER A 337 40.67 -2.17 15.61
N THR A 338 40.68 -2.82 16.78
CA THR A 338 41.89 -3.31 17.45
C THR A 338 42.37 -4.66 16.89
N ALA A 339 41.46 -5.58 16.54
CA ALA A 339 41.79 -6.91 15.99
C ALA A 339 42.35 -6.85 14.56
N ALA A 340 42.01 -5.82 13.78
CA ALA A 340 42.71 -5.52 12.52
C ALA A 340 44.22 -5.21 12.74
N SER A 341 44.66 -5.02 13.98
CA SER A 341 46.06 -4.79 14.39
C SER A 341 46.68 -5.91 15.26
N ALA A 342 45.92 -6.91 15.72
CA ALA A 342 46.44 -8.02 16.53
C ALA A 342 45.58 -9.29 16.45
N ALA A 343 46.21 -10.42 16.10
CA ALA A 343 45.58 -11.74 15.93
C ALA A 343 45.31 -12.47 17.27
N THR A 344 44.54 -11.86 18.17
CA THR A 344 44.16 -12.48 19.44
C THR A 344 42.66 -12.44 19.65
N GLN A 345 42.07 -13.57 20.05
CA GLN A 345 40.68 -13.66 20.47
C GLN A 345 40.53 -12.92 21.81
N ASP A 346 39.97 -11.71 21.77
CA ASP A 346 39.71 -10.89 22.96
C ASP A 346 38.46 -11.43 23.70
N PRO A 347 38.58 -11.92 24.95
CA PRO A 347 37.45 -12.40 25.74
C PRO A 347 36.36 -11.33 25.96
N ALA A 348 36.72 -10.05 25.99
CA ALA A 348 35.76 -8.95 26.12
C ALA A 348 34.94 -8.76 24.84
N ALA A 349 35.53 -9.02 23.67
CA ALA A 349 34.82 -9.00 22.39
C ALA A 349 33.83 -10.16 22.28
N GLU A 350 34.18 -11.33 22.81
CA GLU A 350 33.30 -12.50 22.82
C GLU A 350 32.11 -12.30 23.78
N GLN A 351 32.36 -11.74 24.97
CA GLN A 351 31.28 -11.38 25.89
C GLN A 351 30.34 -10.31 25.30
N ALA A 352 30.88 -9.32 24.57
CA ALA A 352 30.08 -8.31 23.89
C ALA A 352 29.23 -8.90 22.75
N ARG A 353 29.75 -9.90 22.01
CA ARG A 353 28.99 -10.64 21.00
C ARG A 353 27.83 -11.42 21.60
N SER A 354 28.10 -12.24 22.62
CA SER A 354 27.04 -13.00 23.30
C SER A 354 25.97 -12.08 23.88
N SER A 355 26.38 -10.95 24.50
CA SER A 355 25.41 -9.96 24.98
C SER A 355 24.59 -9.37 23.83
N PHE A 356 25.22 -9.08 22.69
CA PHE A 356 24.52 -8.54 21.52
C PHE A 356 23.58 -9.57 20.87
N GLU A 357 23.88 -10.86 20.91
CA GLU A 357 22.98 -11.92 20.43
C GLU A 357 21.70 -11.97 21.28
N ASP A 358 21.81 -11.78 22.59
CA ASP A 358 20.66 -11.84 23.50
C ASP A 358 19.74 -10.61 23.40
N ILE A 359 20.31 -9.39 23.34
CA ILE A 359 19.55 -8.13 23.41
C ILE A 359 19.63 -7.26 22.16
N GLY A 360 20.31 -7.70 21.10
CA GLY A 360 20.53 -6.92 19.87
C GLY A 360 19.24 -6.52 19.15
N HIS A 361 18.16 -7.29 19.34
CA HIS A 361 16.84 -6.98 18.80
C HIS A 361 16.22 -5.69 19.37
N GLU A 362 16.71 -5.21 20.52
CA GLU A 362 16.28 -3.93 21.13
C GLU A 362 17.09 -2.72 20.64
N LEU A 363 18.11 -2.92 19.80
CA LEU A 363 18.98 -1.85 19.31
C LEU A 363 18.19 -0.68 18.66
N GLY A 364 17.13 -1.00 17.92
CA GLY A 364 16.30 0.00 17.25
C GLY A 364 15.68 1.01 18.23
N TYR A 365 15.34 0.57 19.45
CA TYR A 365 14.81 1.46 20.49
C TYR A 365 15.86 2.43 21.04
N ALA A 366 17.14 2.02 21.15
CA ALA A 366 18.20 2.98 21.43
C ALA A 366 18.37 4.02 20.33
N LEU A 367 18.16 3.65 19.06
CA LEU A 367 18.29 4.58 17.95
C LEU A 367 17.21 5.69 17.97
N LEU A 368 16.09 5.52 18.68
CA LEU A 368 15.11 6.60 18.87
C LEU A 368 15.73 7.80 19.59
N LEU A 369 16.71 7.55 20.47
CA LEU A 369 17.42 8.59 21.22
C LEU A 369 18.32 9.45 20.33
N LYS A 370 18.68 9.00 19.13
CA LYS A 370 19.54 9.77 18.20
C LYS A 370 18.91 11.08 17.73
N ARG A 371 17.62 11.27 17.93
CA ARG A 371 16.95 12.56 17.71
C ARG A 371 17.36 13.61 18.77
N TYR A 372 17.79 13.16 19.95
CA TYR A 372 17.99 13.97 21.14
C TYR A 372 19.44 14.05 21.61
N VAL A 373 20.22 13.00 21.34
CA VAL A 373 21.62 12.88 21.77
C VAL A 373 22.41 12.06 20.75
N ASP A 374 23.64 12.48 20.46
CA ASP A 374 24.49 11.80 19.46
C ASP A 374 24.85 10.37 19.87
N ASP A 375 25.16 10.18 21.16
CA ASP A 375 25.43 8.87 21.78
C ASP A 375 24.27 8.47 22.71
N PRO A 376 23.45 7.48 22.35
CA PRO A 376 22.34 6.99 23.18
C PRO A 376 22.74 6.60 24.62
N ARG A 377 24.01 6.23 24.87
CA ARG A 377 24.50 5.87 26.21
C ARG A 377 24.58 7.05 27.17
N GLN A 378 24.56 8.27 26.65
CA GLN A 378 24.59 9.51 27.41
C GLN A 378 23.19 10.11 27.61
N ALA A 379 22.13 9.40 27.19
CA ALA A 379 20.77 9.88 27.31
C ALA A 379 20.36 10.07 28.78
N THR A 380 19.73 11.20 29.05
CA THR A 380 19.09 11.49 30.34
C THR A 380 17.75 10.78 30.46
N GLU A 381 17.27 10.61 31.69
CA GLU A 381 15.94 10.06 31.99
C GLU A 381 14.81 10.83 31.28
N ALA A 382 14.95 12.16 31.17
CA ALA A 382 13.99 13.00 30.45
C ALA A 382 13.97 12.70 28.94
N GLN A 383 15.14 12.47 28.33
CA GLN A 383 15.24 12.10 26.91
C GLN A 383 14.68 10.70 26.65
N ILE A 384 14.87 9.74 27.57
CA ILE A 384 14.28 8.40 27.48
C ILE A 384 12.76 8.48 27.51
N ALA A 385 12.20 9.21 28.48
CA ALA A 385 10.75 9.39 28.59
C ALA A 385 10.17 10.15 27.39
N GLN A 386 10.91 11.10 26.81
CA GLN A 386 10.46 11.80 25.60
C GLN A 386 10.51 10.89 24.37
N ALA A 387 11.57 10.09 24.21
CA ALA A 387 11.68 9.13 23.11
C ALA A 387 10.59 8.04 23.17
N ALA A 388 10.21 7.60 24.38
CA ALA A 388 9.08 6.69 24.56
C ALA A 388 7.75 7.35 24.18
N ARG A 389 7.51 8.60 24.58
CA ARG A 389 6.32 9.37 24.15
C ARG A 389 6.22 9.53 22.65
N ASP A 390 7.35 9.75 21.98
CA ASP A 390 7.44 9.86 20.53
C ASP A 390 7.12 8.56 19.78
N THR A 391 7.01 7.41 20.49
CA THR A 391 6.52 6.16 19.91
C THR A 391 5.01 6.18 19.63
N ILE A 392 4.27 7.12 20.24
CA ILE A 392 2.83 7.24 20.09
C ILE A 392 2.53 8.06 18.81
N PRO A 393 2.00 7.45 17.73
CA PRO A 393 1.61 8.21 16.56
C PRO A 393 0.42 9.14 16.87
N HIS A 394 0.13 10.09 15.99
CA HIS A 394 -0.98 11.03 16.21
C HIS A 394 -2.33 10.30 16.19
N VAL A 395 -2.89 10.05 17.39
CA VAL A 395 -4.07 9.20 17.61
C VAL A 395 -5.30 9.70 16.86
N PRO A 396 -5.67 11.01 16.91
CA PRO A 396 -6.86 11.48 16.20
C PRO A 396 -6.80 11.26 14.69
N THR A 397 -5.62 11.39 14.08
CA THR A 397 -5.45 11.16 12.64
C THR A 397 -5.69 9.69 12.30
N LEU A 398 -5.09 8.77 13.06
CA LEU A 398 -5.23 7.33 12.81
C LEU A 398 -6.66 6.84 13.06
N PHE A 399 -7.27 7.31 14.15
CA PHE A 399 -8.66 7.04 14.47
C PHE A 399 -9.55 7.41 13.28
N TRP A 400 -9.63 8.68 12.89
CA TRP A 400 -10.54 9.12 11.84
C TRP A 400 -10.23 8.53 10.46
N SER A 401 -8.95 8.38 10.11
CA SER A 401 -8.55 7.73 8.86
C SER A 401 -9.10 6.30 8.77
N PHE A 402 -8.97 5.52 9.86
CA PHE A 402 -9.50 4.16 9.92
C PHE A 402 -11.03 4.13 9.80
N ARG A 403 -11.76 4.99 10.53
CA ARG A 403 -13.23 4.99 10.49
C ARG A 403 -13.78 5.39 9.11
N ILE A 404 -13.17 6.38 8.47
CA ILE A 404 -13.57 6.79 7.11
C ILE A 404 -13.31 5.65 6.13
N MET A 405 -12.14 5.02 6.19
CA MET A 405 -11.80 3.86 5.34
C MET A 405 -12.80 2.72 5.51
N VAL A 406 -13.06 2.29 6.74
CA VAL A 406 -14.01 1.19 7.04
C VAL A 406 -15.43 1.55 6.60
N GLY A 407 -15.89 2.76 6.91
CA GLY A 407 -17.21 3.24 6.52
C GLY A 407 -17.41 3.23 4.99
N LEU A 408 -16.40 3.67 4.23
CA LEU A 408 -16.42 3.61 2.78
C LEU A 408 -16.35 2.16 2.25
N GLY A 409 -15.55 1.28 2.87
CA GLY A 409 -15.51 -0.14 2.54
C GLY A 409 -16.89 -0.80 2.63
N MET A 410 -17.61 -0.57 3.73
CA MET A 410 -18.98 -1.06 3.91
C MET A 410 -19.96 -0.45 2.90
N PHE A 411 -19.80 0.83 2.58
CA PHE A 411 -20.58 1.50 1.53
C PHE A 411 -20.37 0.85 0.15
N PHE A 412 -19.13 0.49 -0.22
CA PHE A 412 -18.86 -0.16 -1.51
C PHE A 412 -19.48 -1.54 -1.62
N ILE A 413 -19.48 -2.34 -0.55
CA ILE A 413 -20.20 -3.62 -0.51
C ILE A 413 -21.68 -3.39 -0.79
N LEU A 414 -22.31 -2.46 -0.06
CA LEU A 414 -23.74 -2.18 -0.22
C LEU A 414 -24.06 -1.69 -1.64
N LEU A 415 -23.28 -0.75 -2.16
CA LEU A 415 -23.48 -0.17 -3.48
C LEU A 415 -23.37 -1.23 -4.58
N THR A 416 -22.28 -2.01 -4.58
CA THR A 416 -22.05 -3.06 -5.58
C THR A 416 -23.05 -4.21 -5.46
N ALA A 417 -23.45 -4.59 -4.24
CA ALA A 417 -24.51 -5.58 -4.03
C ALA A 417 -25.87 -5.14 -4.61
N ILE A 418 -26.24 -3.87 -4.41
CA ILE A 418 -27.47 -3.30 -4.99
C ILE A 418 -27.41 -3.34 -6.52
N PHE A 419 -26.31 -2.88 -7.12
CA PHE A 419 -26.18 -2.89 -8.59
C PHE A 419 -26.08 -4.30 -9.17
N PHE A 420 -25.45 -5.25 -8.46
CA PHE A 420 -25.42 -6.65 -8.84
C PHE A 420 -26.83 -7.25 -8.84
N TRP A 421 -27.61 -7.00 -7.78
CA TRP A 421 -29.01 -7.42 -7.71
C TRP A 421 -29.88 -6.79 -8.81
N LEU A 422 -29.72 -5.49 -9.08
CA LEU A 422 -30.42 -4.81 -10.17
C LEU A 422 -30.03 -5.37 -11.55
N SER A 423 -28.77 -5.74 -11.74
CA SER A 423 -28.31 -6.41 -12.97
C SER A 423 -29.01 -7.76 -13.15
N ALA A 424 -29.06 -8.59 -12.10
CA ALA A 424 -29.75 -9.88 -12.13
C ALA A 424 -31.25 -9.74 -12.45
N ARG A 425 -31.89 -8.65 -12.02
CA ARG A 425 -33.30 -8.32 -12.33
C ARG A 425 -33.49 -7.61 -13.67
N ARG A 426 -32.41 -7.31 -14.41
CA ARG A 426 -32.40 -6.51 -15.65
C ARG A 426 -33.04 -5.11 -15.49
N GLN A 427 -32.79 -4.47 -14.35
CA GLN A 427 -33.40 -3.18 -13.93
C GLN A 427 -32.36 -2.11 -13.60
N LEU A 428 -31.18 -2.13 -14.23
CA LEU A 428 -30.08 -1.19 -13.97
C LEU A 428 -30.44 0.29 -14.22
N ASP A 429 -31.39 0.56 -15.10
CA ASP A 429 -31.91 1.89 -15.46
C ASP A 429 -33.09 2.36 -14.62
N ARG A 430 -33.63 1.50 -13.75
CA ARG A 430 -34.92 1.76 -13.08
C ARG A 430 -34.88 2.93 -12.09
N TYR A 431 -33.74 3.18 -11.45
CA TYR A 431 -33.62 4.11 -10.32
C TYR A 431 -32.59 5.22 -10.60
N PRO A 432 -33.00 6.39 -11.13
CA PRO A 432 -32.09 7.48 -11.46
C PRO A 432 -31.29 8.02 -10.26
N LEU A 433 -31.84 7.96 -9.05
CA LEU A 433 -31.12 8.37 -7.83
C LEU A 433 -29.91 7.46 -7.55
N LEU A 434 -30.06 6.14 -7.70
CA LEU A 434 -28.96 5.19 -7.53
C LEU A 434 -27.86 5.41 -8.57
N LEU A 435 -28.23 5.72 -9.81
CA LEU A 435 -27.26 6.08 -10.86
C LEU A 435 -26.47 7.34 -10.48
N ARG A 436 -27.14 8.36 -9.91
CA ARG A 436 -26.43 9.56 -9.42
C ARG A 436 -25.48 9.23 -8.28
N ILE A 437 -25.91 8.38 -7.33
CA ILE A 437 -25.05 7.90 -6.24
C ILE A 437 -23.80 7.21 -6.81
N ALA A 438 -23.94 6.34 -7.82
CA ALA A 438 -22.79 5.70 -8.46
C ALA A 438 -21.82 6.71 -9.11
N VAL A 439 -22.33 7.78 -9.72
CA VAL A 439 -21.48 8.86 -10.27
C VAL A 439 -20.75 9.60 -9.15
N PHE A 440 -21.43 9.97 -8.07
CA PHE A 440 -20.81 10.65 -6.93
C PHE A 440 -19.87 9.73 -6.12
N ALA A 441 -20.01 8.41 -6.26
CA ALA A 441 -19.14 7.44 -5.62
C ALA A 441 -17.77 7.33 -6.29
N ILE A 442 -17.59 7.83 -7.53
CA ILE A 442 -16.32 7.74 -8.27
C ILE A 442 -15.11 8.13 -7.42
N PRO A 443 -15.02 9.30 -6.77
CA PRO A 443 -13.82 9.66 -5.99
C PRO A 443 -13.64 8.89 -4.68
N LEU A 444 -14.66 8.19 -4.19
CA LEU A 444 -14.63 7.64 -2.83
C LEU A 444 -13.62 6.49 -2.62
N PRO A 445 -13.40 5.55 -3.57
CA PRO A 445 -12.38 4.53 -3.42
C PRO A 445 -10.98 5.12 -3.24
N TRP A 446 -10.64 6.19 -3.99
CA TRP A 446 -9.39 6.91 -3.80
C TRP A 446 -9.28 7.45 -2.37
N VAL A 447 -10.32 8.12 -1.88
CA VAL A 447 -10.35 8.61 -0.49
C VAL A 447 -10.12 7.49 0.52
N ALA A 448 -10.82 6.35 0.38
CA ALA A 448 -10.66 5.21 1.27
C ALA A 448 -9.24 4.62 1.23
N ILE A 449 -8.66 4.50 0.03
CA ILE A 449 -7.32 3.97 -0.21
C ILE A 449 -6.26 4.88 0.41
N GLU A 450 -6.35 6.21 0.21
CA GLU A 450 -5.40 7.15 0.80
C GLU A 450 -5.45 7.12 2.33
N PHE A 451 -6.66 7.09 2.91
CA PHE A 451 -6.80 6.92 4.36
C PHE A 451 -6.27 5.57 4.84
N GLY A 452 -6.42 4.49 4.07
CA GLY A 452 -5.83 3.19 4.39
C GLY A 452 -4.29 3.22 4.39
N TRP A 453 -3.68 3.89 3.42
CA TRP A 453 -2.22 4.10 3.40
C TRP A 453 -1.74 4.99 4.53
N ILE A 454 -2.49 6.03 4.90
CA ILE A 454 -2.21 6.84 6.09
C ILE A 454 -2.24 5.94 7.33
N VAL A 455 -3.28 5.14 7.53
CA VAL A 455 -3.35 4.20 8.68
C VAL A 455 -2.15 3.25 8.71
N ALA A 456 -1.77 2.69 7.57
CA ALA A 456 -0.69 1.71 7.49
C ALA A 456 0.71 2.34 7.70
N GLU A 457 0.99 3.48 7.09
CA GLU A 457 2.35 4.05 7.03
C GLU A 457 2.57 5.13 8.08
N PHE A 458 1.58 6.01 8.31
CA PHE A 458 1.65 6.95 9.42
C PHE A 458 1.52 6.23 10.76
N GLY A 459 0.77 5.13 10.82
CA GLY A 459 0.67 4.31 12.03
C GLY A 459 1.92 3.50 12.37
N ARG A 460 2.89 3.39 11.44
CA ARG A 460 4.22 2.81 11.72
C ARG A 460 5.16 3.82 12.36
N GLN A 461 4.85 5.10 12.32
CA GLN A 461 5.70 6.12 12.95
C GLN A 461 5.83 5.83 14.45
N PRO A 462 7.04 5.98 15.02
CA PRO A 462 8.21 6.70 14.50
C PRO A 462 9.17 5.86 13.63
N TRP A 463 8.82 4.63 13.26
CA TRP A 463 9.69 3.70 12.56
C TRP A 463 9.59 3.81 11.03
N VAL A 464 10.75 3.70 10.36
CA VAL A 464 10.79 3.37 8.92
C VAL A 464 10.77 1.85 8.76
N ILE A 465 11.51 1.12 9.60
CA ILE A 465 11.40 -0.33 9.77
C ILE A 465 11.00 -0.59 11.22
N GLU A 466 9.85 -1.23 11.41
CA GLU A 466 9.24 -1.44 12.73
C GLU A 466 10.24 -2.07 13.71
N GLY A 467 10.45 -1.40 14.86
CA GLY A 467 11.35 -1.84 15.93
C GLY A 467 12.85 -1.86 15.60
N VAL A 468 13.25 -1.54 14.36
CA VAL A 468 14.64 -1.69 13.89
C VAL A 468 15.28 -0.34 13.54
N LEU A 469 14.64 0.46 12.69
CA LEU A 469 15.22 1.72 12.20
C LEU A 469 14.24 2.89 12.32
N PRO A 470 14.50 3.85 13.23
CA PRO A 470 13.71 5.07 13.34
C PRO A 470 13.78 5.98 12.13
N THR A 471 12.70 6.71 11.85
CA THR A 471 12.61 7.66 10.73
C THR A 471 13.65 8.76 10.81
N ALA A 472 13.91 9.31 12.00
CA ALA A 472 14.91 10.36 12.18
C ALA A 472 16.34 9.90 11.87
N ALA A 473 16.64 8.61 12.02
CA ALA A 473 17.96 8.04 11.74
C ALA A 473 18.15 7.64 10.27
N ALA A 474 17.06 7.56 9.49
CA ALA A 474 17.06 7.01 8.14
C ALA A 474 17.31 8.04 7.02
N VAL A 475 17.07 9.33 7.30
CA VAL A 475 17.08 10.42 6.32
C VAL A 475 18.51 10.76 5.86
N SER A 476 18.67 11.10 4.59
CA SER A 476 19.93 11.59 4.03
C SER A 476 20.40 12.89 4.71
N ASN A 477 21.71 13.05 4.86
CA ASN A 477 22.30 14.31 5.33
C ASN A 477 22.27 15.39 4.23
N LEU A 478 21.09 15.99 4.00
CA LEU A 478 20.84 17.01 2.99
C LEU A 478 20.50 18.35 3.64
N GLY A 479 20.74 19.45 2.93
CA GLY A 479 20.28 20.77 3.35
C GLY A 479 18.76 20.91 3.21
N ALA A 480 18.10 21.45 4.23
CA ALA A 480 16.64 21.65 4.25
C ALA A 480 16.13 22.46 3.04
N GLY A 481 16.91 23.45 2.57
CA GLY A 481 16.60 24.23 1.38
C GLY A 481 16.53 23.38 0.10
N SER A 482 17.43 22.41 -0.07
CA SER A 482 17.45 21.51 -1.22
C SER A 482 16.23 20.59 -1.25
N VAL A 483 15.84 20.03 -0.09
CA VAL A 483 14.63 19.20 0.03
C VAL A 483 13.37 20.03 -0.19
N LEU A 484 13.32 21.27 0.30
CA LEU A 484 12.20 22.16 0.06
C LEU A 484 12.05 22.53 -1.43
N ILE A 485 13.15 22.86 -2.12
CA ILE A 485 13.12 23.19 -3.55
C ILE A 485 12.62 21.99 -4.37
N THR A 486 13.14 20.79 -4.09
CA THR A 486 12.69 19.56 -4.78
C THR A 486 11.24 19.20 -4.45
N LEU A 487 10.81 19.40 -3.21
CA LEU A 487 9.41 19.25 -2.80
C LEU A 487 8.49 20.17 -3.60
N LEU A 488 8.82 21.47 -3.69
CA LEU A 488 8.04 22.44 -4.47
C LEU A 488 8.05 22.10 -5.97
N GLY A 489 9.18 21.64 -6.49
CA GLY A 489 9.30 21.16 -7.87
C GLY A 489 8.39 19.97 -8.17
N PHE A 490 8.40 18.94 -7.30
CA PHE A 490 7.50 17.80 -7.42
C PHE A 490 6.04 18.20 -7.28
N ALA A 491 5.70 19.09 -6.33
CA ALA A 491 4.34 19.59 -6.17
C ALA A 491 3.83 20.28 -7.45
N ALA A 492 4.66 21.13 -8.07
CA ALA A 492 4.31 21.81 -9.31
C ALA A 492 4.12 20.83 -10.47
N ILE A 493 5.05 19.89 -10.65
CA ILE A 493 4.98 18.89 -11.73
C ILE A 493 3.76 18.00 -11.55
N TYR A 494 3.53 17.45 -10.35
CA TYR A 494 2.39 16.57 -10.10
C TYR A 494 1.06 17.28 -10.25
N THR A 495 0.98 18.56 -9.84
CA THR A 495 -0.21 19.39 -10.07
C THR A 495 -0.49 19.57 -11.57
N ALA A 496 0.55 19.82 -12.38
CA ALA A 496 0.37 19.93 -13.83
C ALA A 496 -0.07 18.59 -14.44
N LEU A 497 0.57 17.49 -14.03
CA LEU A 497 0.29 16.14 -14.52
C LEU A 497 -1.13 15.69 -14.20
N ILE A 498 -1.62 15.90 -12.97
CA ILE A 498 -3.00 15.52 -12.60
C ILE A 498 -4.05 16.37 -13.34
N VAL A 499 -3.77 17.65 -13.59
CA VAL A 499 -4.68 18.50 -14.39
C VAL A 499 -4.77 18.00 -15.83
N ILE A 500 -3.65 17.61 -16.43
CA ILE A 500 -3.61 17.04 -17.78
C ILE A 500 -4.35 15.70 -17.82
N GLU A 501 -4.06 14.81 -16.88
CA GLU A 501 -4.68 13.49 -16.78
C GLU A 501 -6.20 13.60 -16.64
N MET A 502 -6.68 14.38 -15.67
CA MET A 502 -8.13 14.55 -15.45
C MET A 502 -8.81 15.17 -16.68
N SER A 503 -8.14 16.10 -17.37
CA SER A 503 -8.65 16.68 -18.61
C SER A 503 -8.78 15.63 -19.71
N LEU A 504 -7.79 14.75 -19.88
CA LEU A 504 -7.80 13.67 -20.86
C LEU A 504 -8.82 12.59 -20.50
N MET A 505 -8.91 12.20 -19.23
CA MET A 505 -9.86 11.22 -18.71
C MET A 505 -11.31 11.70 -18.95
N VAL A 506 -11.63 12.94 -18.57
CA VAL A 506 -12.95 13.54 -18.82
C VAL A 506 -13.23 13.67 -20.32
N LYS A 507 -12.23 14.04 -21.13
CA LYS A 507 -12.38 14.12 -22.60
C LYS A 507 -12.68 12.75 -23.20
N GLY A 508 -11.98 11.71 -22.78
CA GLY A 508 -12.20 10.32 -23.19
C GLY A 508 -13.60 9.83 -22.85
N ILE A 509 -14.05 10.07 -21.61
CA ILE A 509 -15.40 9.74 -21.15
C ILE A 509 -16.48 10.53 -21.91
N ARG A 510 -16.27 11.83 -22.18
CA ARG A 510 -17.26 12.62 -22.93
C ARG A 510 -17.38 12.20 -24.39
N LYS A 511 -16.26 11.83 -25.01
CA LYS A 511 -16.20 11.26 -26.37
C LYS A 511 -16.99 9.95 -26.41
N GLY A 512 -16.74 9.06 -25.46
CA GLY A 512 -17.38 7.76 -25.38
C GLY A 512 -16.79 6.72 -26.32
N PRO A 513 -17.32 5.49 -26.31
CA PRO A 513 -16.86 4.41 -27.17
C PRO A 513 -17.16 4.72 -28.66
N GLU A 514 -16.19 4.45 -29.52
CA GLU A 514 -16.33 4.55 -30.98
C GLU A 514 -16.88 3.23 -31.54
N PRO A 515 -17.71 3.25 -32.61
CA PRO A 515 -18.12 2.02 -33.30
C PRO A 515 -16.91 1.20 -33.73
N ASP A 516 -17.00 -0.13 -33.58
CA ASP A 516 -15.97 -1.07 -34.03
C ASP A 516 -16.58 -1.96 -35.11
N ASP A 517 -16.53 -1.46 -36.35
CA ASP A 517 -17.07 -2.12 -37.53
C ASP A 517 -15.97 -2.90 -38.30
N GLU A 518 -14.74 -2.92 -37.77
CA GLU A 518 -13.61 -3.57 -38.43
C GLU A 518 -13.70 -5.10 -38.29
N PRO A 519 -13.58 -5.86 -39.40
CA PRO A 519 -13.58 -7.33 -39.34
C PRO A 519 -12.39 -7.84 -38.51
N GLU A 520 -12.48 -9.06 -38.00
CA GLU A 520 -11.32 -9.71 -37.37
C GLU A 520 -10.17 -9.80 -38.38
N ALA A 521 -8.96 -9.46 -37.96
CA ALA A 521 -7.78 -9.55 -38.84
C ALA A 521 -7.56 -11.00 -39.28
N ASP A 522 -7.54 -11.24 -40.59
CA ASP A 522 -7.18 -12.52 -41.18
C ASP A 522 -5.66 -12.71 -41.14
N LEU A 523 -5.16 -13.35 -40.10
CA LEU A 523 -3.72 -13.49 -39.84
C LEU A 523 -3.12 -14.73 -40.48
N ILE A 524 -3.96 -15.61 -41.02
CA ILE A 524 -3.56 -16.79 -41.79
C ILE A 524 -4.12 -16.59 -43.19
N SER A 525 -3.23 -16.61 -44.20
CA SER A 525 -3.66 -16.62 -45.60
C SER A 525 -4.58 -17.81 -45.87
N GLU A 526 -5.70 -17.61 -46.58
CA GLU A 526 -6.60 -18.69 -47.04
C GLU A 526 -5.85 -19.80 -47.80
N THR A 527 -4.65 -19.52 -48.30
CA THR A 527 -3.78 -20.49 -48.98
C THR A 527 -3.06 -21.49 -48.07
N LEU A 528 -3.14 -21.35 -46.74
CA LEU A 528 -2.51 -22.24 -45.76
C LEU A 528 -3.49 -23.22 -45.08
N ILE A 529 -4.75 -23.30 -45.55
CA ILE A 529 -5.68 -24.34 -45.13
C ILE A 529 -5.11 -25.69 -45.62
N PRO A 530 -4.80 -26.67 -44.74
CA PRO A 530 -4.43 -28.00 -45.20
C PRO A 530 -5.57 -28.53 -46.07
N ALA A 531 -5.26 -28.95 -47.29
CA ALA A 531 -6.23 -29.62 -48.15
C ALA A 531 -6.90 -30.74 -47.33
N ALA A 532 -8.21 -30.63 -47.12
CA ALA A 532 -8.98 -31.67 -46.47
C ALA A 532 -8.88 -32.94 -47.32
N GLU A 533 -8.37 -34.02 -46.75
CA GLU A 533 -8.62 -35.40 -47.21
C GLU A 533 -9.89 -35.94 -46.56
#